data_AF-A0A9E7AIK8-F1
#
_entry.id   AF-A0A9E7AIK8-F1
#
_cell.length_a   1.000
_cell.length_b   1.000
_cell.length_c   1.000
_cell.angle_alpha   90.00
_cell.angle_beta   90.00
_cell.angle_gamma   90.00
#
_symmetry.space_group_name_H-M   'P 1'
#
loop_
_entity.id
_entity.type
_entity.pdbx_description
1 polymer ?
#
loop_
_entity_poly.entity_id
_entity_poly.type
_entity_poly.pdbx_seq_one_letter_code
_entity_poly.pdbx_strand_id
1 'polypeptide(L)'
;MSKNLMEILKSSGYPNLQTADFSLAGFDAYINNRQKSTQGKGYRSYINSCVTLALYKILFESAVHNPGFVIIDTPLNGLDDPQEISDDATSELHNFRDILQHAFYQTLIRLAEYGQIIVMDNNKNLPELPSLEGKCDLIEFTKSTKRGRYGLLEGKTQDDFQDQEYVENEIQDEETTDQEGSETEKVEVDD
;
A
#
# COMPACT_ATOMS: atom_id res chain seq x y z
N MET A 1 8.47 21.97 -5.07
CA MET A 1 7.94 20.67 -5.54
C MET A 1 8.93 19.94 -6.45
N SER A 2 9.13 20.35 -7.72
CA SER A 2 10.02 19.63 -8.66
C SER A 2 11.43 19.37 -8.12
N LYS A 3 12.05 20.36 -7.45
CA LYS A 3 13.36 20.18 -6.79
C LYS A 3 13.37 19.02 -5.78
N ASN A 4 12.40 19.01 -4.85
CA ASN A 4 12.32 17.96 -3.82
C ASN A 4 11.98 16.60 -4.45
N LEU A 5 11.09 16.57 -5.46
CA LEU A 5 10.75 15.35 -6.17
C LEU A 5 11.98 14.76 -6.89
N MET A 6 12.75 15.58 -7.60
CA MET A 6 14.00 15.18 -8.26
C MET A 6 15.02 14.62 -7.25
N GLU A 7 15.22 15.32 -6.13
CA GLU A 7 16.12 14.90 -5.06
C GLU A 7 15.72 13.53 -4.51
N ILE A 8 14.44 13.36 -4.15
CA ILE A 8 13.90 12.14 -3.56
C ILE A 8 13.97 10.97 -4.55
N LEU A 9 13.57 11.15 -5.81
CA LEU A 9 13.64 10.09 -6.83
C LEU A 9 15.08 9.66 -7.08
N LYS A 10 16.01 10.62 -7.18
CA LYS A 10 17.43 10.32 -7.34
C LYS A 10 17.98 9.55 -6.13
N SER A 11 17.65 10.01 -4.93
CA SER A 11 18.16 9.43 -3.69
C SER A 11 17.54 8.07 -3.38
N SER A 12 16.36 7.79 -3.93
CA SER A 12 15.62 6.54 -3.80
C SER A 12 15.92 5.53 -4.91
N GLY A 13 16.85 5.85 -5.82
CA GLY A 13 17.32 4.91 -6.85
C GLY A 13 16.44 4.81 -8.09
N TYR A 14 15.64 5.82 -8.43
CA TYR A 14 14.86 5.82 -9.67
C TYR A 14 15.81 5.63 -10.89
N PRO A 15 15.58 4.62 -11.75
CA PRO A 15 16.49 4.28 -12.84
C PRO A 15 16.48 5.32 -13.96
N ASN A 16 17.65 5.58 -14.53
CA ASN A 16 17.81 6.47 -15.69
C ASN A 16 17.13 7.84 -15.53
N LEU A 17 17.10 8.39 -14.30
CA LEU A 17 16.46 9.66 -13.99
C LEU A 17 17.25 10.84 -14.59
N GLN A 18 16.60 11.58 -15.48
CA GLN A 18 17.14 12.79 -16.12
C GLN A 18 16.38 14.04 -15.68
N THR A 19 15.05 13.97 -15.67
CA THR A 19 14.18 15.08 -15.26
C THR A 19 13.05 14.59 -14.35
N ALA A 20 12.66 15.44 -13.40
CA ALA A 20 11.50 15.24 -12.57
C ALA A 20 10.82 16.58 -12.31
N ASP A 21 9.62 16.73 -12.85
CA ASP A 21 8.82 17.94 -12.75
C ASP A 21 7.45 17.63 -12.16
N PHE A 22 6.88 18.59 -11.43
CA PHE A 22 5.52 18.52 -10.96
C PHE A 22 4.70 19.62 -11.60
N SER A 23 3.75 19.24 -12.46
CA SER A 23 2.86 20.17 -13.14
C SER A 23 1.79 20.65 -12.16
N LEU A 24 1.72 21.96 -11.92
CA LEU A 24 0.64 22.54 -11.11
C LEU A 24 -0.72 22.50 -11.86
N ALA A 25 -0.70 22.60 -13.19
CA ALA A 25 -1.91 22.58 -14.00
C ALA A 25 -2.55 21.18 -14.04
N GLY A 26 -1.72 20.14 -14.18
CA GLY A 26 -2.17 18.75 -14.16
C GLY A 26 -2.21 18.12 -12.76
N PHE A 27 -1.66 18.83 -11.77
CA PHE A 27 -1.42 18.34 -10.40
C PHE A 27 -0.75 16.95 -10.38
N ASP A 28 0.21 16.74 -11.28
CA ASP A 28 0.84 15.43 -11.44
C ASP A 28 2.31 15.51 -11.86
N ALA A 29 3.03 14.42 -11.63
CA ALA A 29 4.44 14.29 -11.91
C ALA A 29 4.74 13.93 -13.38
N TYR A 30 5.81 14.52 -13.89
CA TYR A 30 6.44 14.22 -15.18
C TYR A 30 7.86 13.74 -14.92
N ILE A 31 8.16 12.50 -15.31
CA ILE A 31 9.48 11.89 -15.14
C ILE A 31 10.08 11.65 -16.52
N ASN A 32 11.29 12.16 -16.75
CA ASN A 32 11.96 12.12 -18.06
C ASN A 32 11.05 12.67 -19.17
N ASN A 33 10.41 13.80 -18.90
CA ASN A 33 9.46 14.50 -19.79
C ASN A 33 8.22 13.67 -20.19
N ARG A 34 7.94 12.55 -19.51
CA ARG A 34 6.74 11.73 -19.73
C ARG A 34 5.81 11.83 -18.53
N GLN A 35 4.50 11.90 -18.78
CA GLN A 35 3.51 11.87 -17.72
C GLN A 35 3.65 10.57 -16.91
N LYS A 36 3.50 10.64 -15.59
CA LYS A 36 3.43 9.45 -14.74
C LYS A 36 2.38 8.44 -15.24
N SER A 37 1.27 8.89 -15.81
CA SER A 37 0.21 8.03 -16.37
C SER A 37 0.71 7.05 -17.44
N THR A 38 1.79 7.37 -18.16
CA THR A 38 2.39 6.50 -19.18
C THR A 38 3.31 5.43 -18.60
N GLN A 39 3.53 5.44 -17.29
CA GLN A 39 4.39 4.47 -16.59
C GLN A 39 3.60 3.21 -16.17
N GLY A 40 4.32 2.10 -16.00
CA GLY A 40 3.77 0.87 -15.42
C GLY A 40 3.12 1.12 -14.05
N LYS A 41 2.16 0.26 -13.65
CA LYS A 41 1.42 0.44 -12.38
C LYS A 41 2.35 0.56 -11.15
N GLY A 42 3.41 -0.25 -11.09
CA GLY A 42 4.42 -0.19 -10.03
C GLY A 42 5.14 1.15 -9.96
N TYR A 43 5.69 1.62 -11.07
CA TYR A 43 6.34 2.93 -11.15
C TYR A 43 5.39 4.07 -10.81
N ARG A 44 4.11 3.99 -11.21
CA ARG A 44 3.10 4.98 -10.81
C ARG A 44 2.94 5.03 -9.29
N SER A 45 2.85 3.89 -8.63
CA SER A 45 2.78 3.80 -7.17
C SER A 45 4.03 4.40 -6.52
N TYR A 46 5.21 3.99 -6.98
CA TYR A 46 6.49 4.48 -6.48
C TYR A 46 6.67 6.00 -6.63
N ILE A 47 6.32 6.55 -7.80
CA ILE A 47 6.38 8.00 -8.03
C ILE A 47 5.36 8.73 -7.13
N ASN A 48 4.17 8.17 -6.90
CA ASN A 48 3.21 8.75 -5.95
C ASN A 48 3.79 8.80 -4.53
N SER A 49 4.47 7.75 -4.08
CA SER A 49 5.19 7.76 -2.79
C SER A 49 6.23 8.89 -2.72
N CYS A 50 7.01 9.07 -3.80
CA CYS A 50 8.00 10.16 -3.89
C CYS A 50 7.35 11.56 -3.91
N VAL A 51 6.21 11.71 -4.60
CA VAL A 51 5.41 12.95 -4.61
C VAL A 51 4.90 13.27 -3.22
N THR A 52 4.36 12.27 -2.50
CA THR A 52 3.90 12.41 -1.11
C THR A 52 5.04 12.87 -0.20
N LEU A 53 6.22 12.26 -0.31
CA LEU A 53 7.42 12.67 0.45
C LEU A 53 7.90 14.09 0.09
N ALA A 54 7.83 14.47 -1.18
CA ALA A 54 8.19 15.82 -1.62
C ALA A 54 7.21 16.86 -1.05
N LEU A 55 5.91 16.53 -1.00
CA LEU A 55 4.88 17.36 -0.39
C LEU A 55 5.07 17.46 1.12
N TYR A 56 5.34 16.34 1.78
CA TYR A 56 5.67 16.26 3.21
C TYR A 56 6.83 17.19 3.59
N LYS A 57 7.94 17.16 2.84
CA LYS A 57 9.07 18.08 3.04
C LYS A 57 8.66 19.55 2.90
N ILE A 58 7.85 19.89 1.90
CA ILE A 58 7.34 21.26 1.72
C ILE A 58 6.44 21.70 2.88
N LEU A 59 5.57 20.80 3.36
CA LEU A 59 4.71 21.09 4.50
C LEU A 59 5.54 21.33 5.76
N PHE A 60 6.60 20.58 5.99
CA PHE A 60 7.51 20.85 7.09
C PHE A 60 8.21 22.22 6.95
N GLU A 61 8.74 22.53 5.78
CA GLU A 61 9.55 23.74 5.56
C GLU A 61 8.70 25.03 5.54
N SER A 62 7.43 24.96 5.13
CA SER A 62 6.66 26.15 4.74
C SER A 62 5.21 26.21 5.25
N ALA A 63 4.65 25.14 5.81
CA ALA A 63 3.25 25.20 6.26
C ALA A 63 3.10 26.02 7.54
N VAL A 64 2.08 26.88 7.58
CA VAL A 64 1.65 27.57 8.82
C VAL A 64 1.22 26.53 9.88
N HIS A 65 0.60 25.44 9.43
CA HIS A 65 0.19 24.32 10.27
C HIS A 65 0.78 23.02 9.69
N ASN A 66 1.90 22.59 10.26
CA ASN A 66 2.57 21.35 9.86
C ASN A 66 1.93 20.15 10.59
N PRO A 67 1.45 19.11 9.88
CA PRO A 67 0.94 17.89 10.51
C PRO A 67 1.96 17.14 11.38
N GLY A 68 3.25 17.29 11.09
CA GLY A 68 4.35 16.65 11.82
C GLY A 68 4.57 15.18 11.50
N PHE A 69 3.74 14.56 10.65
CA PHE A 69 3.89 13.18 10.21
C PHE A 69 3.37 12.90 8.79
N VAL A 70 3.79 11.76 8.24
CA VAL A 70 3.25 11.18 7.00
C VAL A 70 3.10 9.66 7.15
N ILE A 71 2.04 9.10 6.58
CA ILE A 71 1.77 7.66 6.54
C ILE A 71 1.82 7.20 5.08
N ILE A 72 2.56 6.13 4.81
CA ILE A 72 2.67 5.55 3.47
C ILE A 72 2.34 4.06 3.54
N ASP A 73 1.35 3.64 2.76
CA ASP A 73 0.95 2.24 2.62
C ASP A 73 1.58 1.62 1.38
N THR A 74 2.31 0.52 1.57
CA THR A 74 2.99 -0.29 0.53
C THR A 74 3.69 0.53 -0.56
N PRO A 75 4.69 1.37 -0.20
CA PRO A 75 5.28 2.38 -1.07
C PRO A 75 5.86 1.86 -2.39
N LEU A 76 6.28 0.58 -2.41
CA LEU A 76 6.95 -0.09 -3.52
C LEU A 76 6.08 -1.16 -4.20
N ASN A 77 4.78 -1.18 -3.92
CA ASN A 77 3.89 -2.22 -4.44
C ASN A 77 3.89 -2.28 -5.98
N GLY A 78 4.04 -3.49 -6.53
CA GLY A 78 4.03 -3.77 -7.96
C GLY A 78 5.26 -3.28 -8.73
N LEU A 79 6.30 -2.81 -8.03
CA LEU A 79 7.57 -2.43 -8.61
C LEU A 79 8.49 -3.66 -8.72
N ASP A 80 8.11 -4.55 -9.64
CA ASP A 80 8.80 -5.83 -9.85
C ASP A 80 9.61 -5.87 -11.15
N ASP A 81 9.53 -4.79 -11.95
CA ASP A 81 10.04 -4.75 -13.32
C ASP A 81 11.01 -3.58 -13.49
N PRO A 82 12.29 -3.81 -13.79
CA PRO A 82 13.19 -2.74 -14.14
C PRO A 82 12.89 -2.29 -15.57
N GLN A 83 12.52 -1.02 -15.71
CA GLN A 83 12.53 -0.38 -17.03
C GLN A 83 13.96 -0.46 -17.59
N GLU A 84 14.19 -1.40 -18.52
CA GLU A 84 15.43 -1.62 -19.27
C GLU A 84 16.48 -2.55 -18.66
N ILE A 85 16.11 -3.77 -18.25
CA ILE A 85 17.07 -4.88 -18.26
C ILE A 85 16.75 -5.79 -19.45
N SER A 86 17.75 -6.05 -20.30
CA SER A 86 17.64 -6.97 -21.44
C SER A 86 17.13 -8.35 -21.00
N ASP A 87 16.43 -9.05 -21.90
CA ASP A 87 15.69 -10.32 -21.68
C ASP A 87 16.48 -11.50 -21.05
N ASP A 88 17.77 -11.35 -20.74
CA ASP A 88 18.68 -12.41 -20.26
C ASP A 88 19.12 -12.26 -18.78
N ALA A 89 18.33 -11.58 -17.95
CA ALA A 89 18.88 -10.97 -16.73
C ALA A 89 18.00 -11.09 -15.47
N THR A 90 17.46 -12.28 -15.21
CA THR A 90 16.71 -12.58 -13.97
C THR A 90 17.54 -12.28 -12.70
N SER A 91 18.84 -12.55 -12.72
CA SER A 91 19.75 -12.23 -11.60
C SER A 91 20.02 -10.73 -11.43
N GLU A 92 20.05 -9.95 -12.52
CA GLU A 92 20.22 -8.49 -12.43
C GLU A 92 18.92 -7.80 -12.01
N LEU A 93 17.77 -8.39 -12.34
CA LEU A 93 16.44 -7.96 -11.90
C LEU A 93 16.30 -7.98 -10.37
N HIS A 94 16.70 -9.09 -9.75
CA HIS A 94 16.69 -9.23 -8.29
C HIS A 94 17.60 -8.19 -7.63
N ASN A 95 18.81 -8.03 -8.15
CA ASN A 95 19.76 -7.03 -7.65
C ASN A 95 19.19 -5.59 -7.76
N PHE A 96 18.51 -5.27 -8.86
CA PHE A 96 17.91 -3.95 -9.05
C PHE A 96 16.81 -3.64 -8.04
N ARG A 97 15.89 -4.60 -7.80
CA ARG A 97 14.83 -4.44 -6.80
C ARG A 97 15.41 -4.20 -5.42
N ASP A 98 16.40 -4.98 -5.02
CA ASP A 98 17.03 -4.87 -3.71
C ASP A 98 17.73 -3.51 -3.52
N ILE A 99 18.44 -3.05 -4.56
CA ILE A 99 19.06 -1.72 -4.58
C ILE A 99 18.02 -0.62 -4.41
N LEU A 100 16.91 -0.68 -5.16
CA LEU A 100 15.86 0.34 -5.11
C LEU A 100 15.15 0.33 -3.76
N GLN A 101 14.79 -0.84 -3.24
CA GLN A 101 14.22 -0.99 -1.89
C GLN A 101 15.13 -0.37 -0.84
N HIS A 102 16.41 -0.74 -0.84
CA HIS A 102 17.37 -0.23 0.11
C HIS A 102 17.56 1.30 -0.01
N ALA A 103 17.68 1.83 -1.24
CA ALA A 103 17.82 3.27 -1.47
C ALA A 103 16.56 4.06 -1.05
N PHE A 104 15.38 3.51 -1.29
CA PHE A 104 14.12 4.12 -0.88
C PHE A 104 14.01 4.18 0.66
N TYR A 105 14.25 3.07 1.37
CA TYR A 105 14.18 3.06 2.82
C TYR A 105 15.29 3.92 3.48
N GLN A 106 16.49 4.00 2.89
CA GLN A 106 17.49 4.98 3.33
C GLN A 106 17.01 6.43 3.12
N THR A 107 16.28 6.70 2.04
CA THR A 107 15.67 8.01 1.82
C THR A 107 14.64 8.34 2.89
N LEU A 108 13.79 7.38 3.27
CA LEU A 108 12.85 7.56 4.39
C LEU A 108 13.57 7.88 5.71
N ILE A 109 14.62 7.13 6.05
CA ILE A 109 15.40 7.37 7.28
C ILE A 109 15.98 8.79 7.30
N ARG A 110 16.49 9.29 6.18
CA ARG A 110 16.96 10.69 6.09
C ARG A 110 15.82 11.68 6.24
N LEU A 111 14.70 11.46 5.55
CA LEU A 111 13.55 12.35 5.59
C LEU A 111 12.83 12.37 6.95
N ALA A 112 13.10 11.40 7.83
CA ALA A 112 12.60 11.42 9.20
C ALA A 112 13.13 12.63 10.02
N GLU A 113 14.17 13.34 9.54
CA GLU A 113 14.59 14.61 10.13
C GLU A 113 13.51 15.71 10.05
N TYR A 114 12.59 15.61 9.09
CA TYR A 114 11.49 16.55 8.88
C TYR A 114 10.21 16.14 9.65
N GLY A 115 10.27 15.12 10.52
CA GLY A 115 9.14 14.64 11.32
C GLY A 115 8.89 13.13 11.20
N GLN A 116 7.76 12.65 11.72
CA GLN A 116 7.47 11.22 11.79
C GLN A 116 7.05 10.62 10.44
N ILE A 117 7.70 9.55 10.03
CA ILE A 117 7.31 8.76 8.87
C ILE A 117 6.85 7.38 9.35
N ILE A 118 5.62 7.01 9.00
CA ILE A 118 5.04 5.69 9.31
C ILE A 118 4.88 4.96 7.99
N VAL A 119 5.52 3.80 7.85
CA VAL A 119 5.38 2.94 6.68
C VAL A 119 4.71 1.64 7.08
N MET A 120 3.69 1.25 6.34
CA MET A 120 3.05 -0.05 6.44
C MET A 120 3.42 -0.84 5.19
N ASP A 121 4.07 -1.99 5.37
CA ASP A 121 4.44 -2.85 4.24
C ASP A 121 4.49 -4.31 4.66
N ASN A 122 4.54 -5.20 3.68
CA ASN A 122 4.74 -6.63 3.89
C ASN A 122 6.23 -6.96 3.95
N ASN A 123 6.61 -7.97 4.76
CA ASN A 123 8.02 -8.38 4.93
C ASN A 123 8.76 -8.64 3.59
N LYS A 124 8.08 -9.11 2.54
CA LYS A 124 8.66 -9.35 1.20
C LYS A 124 9.13 -8.07 0.46
N ASN A 125 8.69 -6.90 0.92
CA ASN A 125 8.98 -5.61 0.32
C ASN A 125 9.96 -4.78 1.17
N LEU A 126 10.32 -5.26 2.36
CA LEU A 126 11.33 -4.65 3.20
C LEU A 126 12.73 -5.03 2.69
N PRO A 127 13.71 -4.12 2.74
CA PRO A 127 15.11 -4.49 2.55
C PRO A 127 15.54 -5.42 3.69
N GLU A 128 16.72 -6.05 3.55
CA GLU A 128 17.27 -6.88 4.63
C GLU A 128 17.35 -6.10 5.95
N LEU A 129 16.80 -6.69 7.01
CA LEU A 129 16.62 -6.05 8.33
C LEU A 129 17.89 -5.43 8.95
N PRO A 130 19.11 -5.99 8.79
CA PRO A 130 20.33 -5.34 9.30
C PRO A 130 20.53 -3.91 8.77
N SER A 131 19.95 -3.58 7.60
CA SER A 131 20.02 -2.22 7.04
C SER A 131 19.19 -1.20 7.81
N LEU A 132 18.18 -1.64 8.58
CA LEU A 132 17.22 -0.82 9.32
C LEU A 132 17.45 -0.81 10.83
N GLU A 133 18.22 -1.77 11.35
CA GLU A 133 18.49 -1.93 12.78
C GLU A 133 19.07 -0.65 13.39
N GLY A 134 18.45 -0.16 14.48
CA GLY A 134 18.83 1.07 15.17
C GLY A 134 18.50 2.37 14.43
N LYS A 135 17.86 2.31 13.26
CA LYS A 135 17.49 3.49 12.44
C LYS A 135 16.00 3.80 12.44
N CYS A 136 15.17 2.83 12.77
CA CYS A 136 13.72 2.99 12.88
C CYS A 136 13.12 1.99 13.88
N ASP A 137 11.93 2.30 14.38
CA ASP A 137 11.14 1.35 15.15
C ASP A 137 10.43 0.38 14.21
N LEU A 138 10.80 -0.90 14.30
CA LEU A 138 10.18 -1.97 13.52
C LEU A 138 9.11 -2.68 14.35
N ILE A 139 7.85 -2.60 13.90
CA ILE A 139 6.73 -3.29 14.53
C ILE A 139 6.24 -4.39 13.57
N GLU A 140 6.57 -5.63 13.87
CA GLU A 140 6.14 -6.78 13.06
C GLU A 140 4.78 -7.33 13.54
N PHE A 141 3.83 -7.44 12.61
CA PHE A 141 2.55 -8.12 12.80
C PHE A 141 2.60 -9.52 12.19
N THR A 142 2.44 -10.55 13.01
CA THR A 142 2.69 -11.95 12.62
C THR A 142 1.41 -12.78 12.50
N LYS A 143 0.26 -12.25 12.92
CA LYS A 143 -0.99 -13.01 13.16
C LYS A 143 -0.81 -14.18 14.15
N SER A 144 0.25 -14.17 14.96
CA SER A 144 0.52 -15.20 15.96
C SER A 144 0.22 -14.69 17.36
N THR A 145 -0.53 -15.46 18.13
CA THR A 145 -0.70 -15.22 19.59
C THR A 145 0.52 -15.62 20.40
N LYS A 146 1.55 -16.23 19.77
CA LYS A 146 2.74 -16.78 20.43
C LYS A 146 4.03 -16.04 20.11
N ARG A 147 4.07 -15.23 19.04
CA ARG A 147 5.28 -14.50 18.59
C ARG A 147 4.93 -13.11 18.09
N GLY A 148 5.68 -12.10 18.50
CA GLY A 148 5.48 -10.73 18.04
C GLY A 148 4.09 -10.19 18.39
N ARG A 149 3.57 -9.27 17.58
CA ARG A 149 2.19 -8.77 17.71
C ARG A 149 1.25 -9.52 16.77
N TYR A 150 0.05 -9.86 17.25
CA TYR A 150 -0.97 -10.49 16.40
C TYR A 150 -1.41 -9.53 15.28
N GLY A 151 -1.74 -8.29 15.64
CA GLY A 151 -2.15 -7.23 14.72
C GLY A 151 -1.96 -5.85 15.35
N LEU A 152 -2.55 -4.84 14.71
CA LEU A 152 -2.43 -3.45 15.14
C LEU A 152 -2.99 -3.21 16.54
N LEU A 153 -4.14 -3.81 16.86
CA LEU A 153 -4.80 -3.66 18.16
C LEU A 153 -4.22 -4.65 19.18
N GLU A 154 -3.81 -4.12 20.34
CA GLU A 154 -3.21 -4.93 21.40
C GLU A 154 -4.25 -5.85 22.05
N GLY A 155 -3.84 -7.09 22.31
CA GLY A 155 -4.70 -8.10 22.95
C GLY A 155 -5.89 -8.55 22.11
N LYS A 156 -5.98 -8.10 20.85
CA LYS A 156 -7.06 -8.45 19.93
C LYS A 156 -6.58 -9.37 18.82
N THR A 157 -7.42 -10.36 18.53
CA THR A 157 -7.28 -11.35 17.47
C THR A 157 -8.36 -11.13 16.41
N GLN A 158 -8.28 -11.84 15.28
CA GLN A 158 -9.33 -11.76 14.26
C GLN A 158 -10.70 -12.21 14.81
N ASP A 159 -10.72 -13.12 15.78
CA ASP A 159 -11.95 -13.65 16.37
C ASP A 159 -12.66 -12.62 17.27
N ASP A 160 -11.94 -11.62 17.79
CA ASP A 160 -12.49 -10.53 18.60
C ASP A 160 -13.33 -9.52 17.80
N PHE A 161 -13.25 -9.56 16.46
CA PHE A 161 -13.97 -8.65 15.55
C PHE A 161 -15.03 -9.35 14.71
N GLN A 162 -15.32 -10.62 15.02
CA GLN A 162 -16.49 -11.29 14.45
C GLN A 162 -17.72 -10.87 15.25
N ASP A 163 -18.25 -9.68 14.95
CA ASP A 163 -19.57 -9.29 15.47
C ASP A 163 -20.68 -10.13 14.82
N GLN A 164 -21.71 -10.38 15.64
CA GLN A 164 -22.83 -11.32 15.47
C GLN A 164 -23.84 -10.96 14.37
N GLU A 165 -23.39 -10.65 13.16
CA GLU A 165 -24.26 -10.27 12.03
C GLU A 165 -24.67 -11.48 11.15
N TYR A 166 -25.09 -12.61 11.74
CA TYR A 166 -25.62 -13.77 10.98
C TYR A 166 -26.67 -14.61 11.71
N VAL A 167 -27.36 -14.11 12.75
CA VAL A 167 -28.41 -14.90 13.46
C VAL A 167 -29.84 -14.36 13.24
N GLU A 168 -30.04 -13.16 12.71
CA GLU A 168 -31.41 -12.61 12.55
C GLU A 168 -32.12 -12.97 11.24
N ASN A 169 -31.44 -13.59 10.26
CA ASN A 169 -32.04 -13.87 8.95
C ASN A 169 -32.50 -15.32 8.72
N GLU A 170 -32.34 -16.24 9.67
CA GLU A 170 -32.83 -17.63 9.50
C GLU A 170 -34.11 -17.94 10.30
N ILE A 171 -34.56 -17.05 11.21
CA ILE A 171 -35.78 -17.29 11.99
C ILE A 171 -37.04 -16.72 11.30
N GLN A 172 -36.89 -15.78 10.35
CA GLN A 172 -38.04 -15.21 9.63
C GLN A 172 -38.47 -16.01 8.39
N ASP A 173 -37.63 -16.91 7.86
CA ASP A 173 -37.97 -17.69 6.66
C ASP A 173 -38.71 -19.01 6.97
N GLU A 174 -38.73 -19.48 8.23
CA GLU A 174 -39.46 -20.71 8.61
C GLU A 174 -40.92 -20.45 9.06
N GLU A 175 -41.29 -19.22 9.46
CA GLU A 175 -42.66 -18.93 9.96
C GLU A 175 -43.71 -18.61 8.88
N THR A 176 -43.33 -18.50 7.59
CA THR A 176 -44.27 -18.13 6.51
C THR A 176 -44.81 -19.26 5.64
N THR A 177 -44.48 -20.54 5.89
CA THR A 177 -44.92 -21.64 5.01
C THR A 177 -46.12 -22.46 5.49
N ASP A 178 -46.67 -22.18 6.68
CA ASP A 178 -47.71 -23.03 7.30
C ASP A 178 -49.09 -22.35 7.43
N GLN A 179 -49.55 -21.60 6.42
CA GLN A 179 -50.98 -21.27 6.29
C GLN A 179 -51.44 -21.14 4.83
N GLU A 180 -51.64 -22.28 4.15
CA GLU A 180 -52.71 -22.40 3.15
C GLU A 180 -53.11 -23.87 3.03
N GLY A 181 -54.03 -24.27 3.92
CA GLY A 181 -54.74 -25.54 3.85
C GLY A 181 -56.00 -25.44 3.00
N SER A 182 -56.25 -26.53 2.26
CA SER A 182 -57.54 -27.06 1.79
C SER A 182 -58.34 -26.27 0.74
N GLU A 183 -58.49 -26.86 -0.46
CA GLU A 183 -59.79 -27.31 -0.96
C GLU A 183 -59.68 -28.26 -2.19
N THR A 184 -60.02 -29.53 -1.92
CA THR A 184 -60.76 -30.52 -2.74
C THR A 184 -60.25 -31.07 -4.09
N GLU A 185 -60.04 -32.39 -4.07
CA GLU A 185 -60.08 -33.34 -5.19
C GLU A 185 -61.41 -33.28 -5.97
N LYS A 186 -61.34 -33.39 -7.30
CA LYS A 186 -62.19 -34.32 -8.07
C LYS A 186 -61.43 -34.91 -9.26
N VAL A 187 -61.34 -36.24 -9.22
CA VAL A 187 -61.00 -37.15 -10.32
C VAL A 187 -62.22 -37.30 -11.22
N GLU A 188 -62.06 -37.19 -12.53
CA GLU A 188 -62.87 -37.98 -13.48
C GLU A 188 -62.12 -38.19 -14.80
N VAL A 189 -62.29 -39.38 -15.34
CA VAL A 189 -61.57 -40.06 -16.43
C VAL A 189 -62.53 -40.24 -17.61
N ASP A 190 -61.99 -40.18 -18.82
CA ASP A 190 -62.50 -40.63 -20.14
C ASP A 190 -63.82 -40.07 -20.71
N ASP A 191 -63.71 -39.38 -21.86
CA ASP A 191 -64.06 -39.90 -23.20
C ASP A 191 -63.44 -39.01 -24.32
#